data_AF-A0A067D4T8-F1
#
_entry.id   AF-A0A067D4T8-F1
#
_cell.length_a   1.000
_cell.length_b   1.000
_cell.length_c   1.000
_cell.angle_alpha   90.00
_cell.angle_beta   90.00
_cell.angle_gamma   90.00
#
_symmetry.space_group_name_H-M   'P 1'
#
loop_
_entity.id
_entity.type
_entity.pdbx_description
1 polymer ?
#
loop_
_entity_poly.entity_id
_entity_poly.type
_entity_poly.pdbx_seq_one_letter_code
_entity_poly.pdbx_strand_id
1 'polypeptide(L)'
;MEISIVSKEVVRPSSLDFHLLKPFKISLLDQLTPTTFSPLILFYPMRNTHLKGAQISTQLKESLSKTLDHLYPFAGRVRDNLIINDYDEGVPYIETRVNTHLFEFLQNPPMELLDQCLPYPPLSYQPNSDQVPQAAVQLNIFDCGGIALGLCLSHKIIDGATASGFLRSWAANSRGACHEAVTYKNIWFREANSKTRRFVFDAKAIASLRSECKGERVSNPTRIEALSAFILKSAMLASRSTANSRFVLHQAVNLRRLTEPRLSTYTVGNLFLFASAAYNMEHAA
;
A
#
# COMPACT_ATOMS: atom_id res chain seq x y z
N MET A 1 11.84 23.03 0.63
CA MET A 1 12.11 21.58 0.59
C MET A 1 12.05 21.16 -0.88
N GLU A 2 13.10 20.53 -1.36
CA GLU A 2 13.28 20.10 -2.74
C GLU A 2 13.71 18.63 -2.74
N ILE A 3 13.16 17.86 -3.68
CA ILE A 3 13.52 16.47 -3.93
C ILE A 3 14.20 16.42 -5.30
N SER A 4 15.48 16.06 -5.32
CA SER A 4 16.26 15.96 -6.56
C SER A 4 16.59 14.51 -6.88
N ILE A 5 16.44 14.14 -8.16
CA ILE A 5 16.73 12.78 -8.63
C ILE A 5 18.24 12.60 -8.74
N VAL A 6 18.76 11.53 -8.13
CA VAL A 6 20.17 11.12 -8.18
C VAL A 6 20.37 10.07 -9.27
N SER A 7 19.53 9.03 -9.29
CA SER A 7 19.61 7.97 -10.30
C SER A 7 18.24 7.36 -10.59
N LYS A 8 18.15 6.74 -11.77
CA LYS A 8 17.03 5.89 -12.18
C LYS A 8 17.60 4.59 -12.70
N GLU A 9 17.18 3.49 -12.09
CA GLU A 9 17.66 2.14 -12.38
C GLU A 9 16.47 1.17 -12.48
N VAL A 10 16.74 -0.05 -12.90
CA VAL A 10 15.77 -1.15 -12.93
C VAL A 10 16.34 -2.32 -12.17
N VAL A 11 15.63 -2.77 -11.14
CA VAL A 11 16.01 -3.95 -10.34
C VAL A 11 15.31 -5.17 -10.92
N ARG A 12 16.10 -6.15 -11.33
CA ARG A 12 15.64 -7.42 -11.90
C ARG A 12 15.76 -8.55 -10.88
N PRO A 13 15.05 -9.68 -11.06
CA PRO A 13 15.33 -10.91 -10.32
C PRO A 13 16.82 -11.27 -10.37
N SER A 14 17.36 -11.87 -9.30
CA SER A 14 18.78 -12.26 -9.25
C SER A 14 19.08 -13.54 -10.00
N SER A 15 18.13 -14.47 -10.09
CA SER A 15 18.28 -15.66 -10.91
C SER A 15 18.10 -15.33 -12.40
N LEU A 16 18.95 -15.90 -13.26
CA LEU A 16 18.85 -15.79 -14.73
C LEU A 16 17.79 -16.74 -15.33
N ASP A 17 17.19 -17.62 -14.52
CA ASP A 17 16.22 -18.61 -14.98
C ASP A 17 14.81 -18.01 -15.26
N PHE A 18 14.66 -16.68 -15.26
CA PHE A 18 13.37 -16.05 -15.48
C PHE A 18 12.76 -16.36 -16.85
N HIS A 19 13.57 -16.67 -17.85
CA HIS A 19 13.09 -17.15 -19.16
C HIS A 19 12.39 -18.51 -19.10
N LEU A 20 12.64 -19.31 -18.05
CA LEU A 20 11.99 -20.59 -17.80
C LEU A 20 10.71 -20.45 -16.97
N LEU A 21 10.44 -19.26 -16.42
CA LEU A 21 9.25 -19.01 -15.61
C LEU A 21 8.03 -18.95 -16.51
N LYS A 22 7.03 -19.78 -16.17
CA LYS A 22 5.74 -19.75 -16.86
C LYS A 22 5.07 -18.39 -16.66
N PRO A 23 4.30 -17.89 -17.65
CA PRO A 23 3.46 -16.71 -17.45
C PRO A 23 2.56 -16.86 -16.23
N PHE A 24 2.51 -15.83 -15.40
CA PHE A 24 1.62 -15.80 -14.23
C PHE A 24 0.21 -15.50 -14.69
N LYS A 25 -0.75 -16.38 -14.37
CA LYS A 25 -2.15 -16.22 -14.79
C LYS A 25 -2.88 -15.26 -13.86
N ILE A 26 -3.52 -14.25 -14.43
CA ILE A 26 -4.33 -13.27 -13.72
C ILE A 26 -5.71 -13.88 -13.40
N SER A 27 -6.13 -13.83 -12.14
CA SER A 27 -7.43 -14.37 -11.72
C SER A 27 -8.61 -13.49 -12.18
N LEU A 28 -9.85 -13.99 -12.06
CA LEU A 28 -11.03 -13.18 -12.34
C LEU A 28 -11.11 -11.92 -11.46
N LEU A 29 -10.75 -12.02 -10.17
CA LEU A 29 -10.77 -10.88 -9.26
C LEU A 29 -9.72 -9.83 -9.64
N ASP A 30 -8.57 -10.27 -10.12
CA ASP A 30 -7.53 -9.38 -10.66
C ASP A 30 -7.99 -8.71 -11.97
N GLN A 31 -8.67 -9.45 -12.85
CA GLN A 31 -9.20 -8.93 -14.11
C GLN A 31 -10.22 -7.80 -13.89
N LEU A 32 -11.08 -7.95 -12.87
CA LEU A 32 -12.07 -6.95 -12.45
C LEU A 32 -11.46 -5.74 -11.72
N THR A 33 -10.22 -5.87 -11.26
CA THR A 33 -9.52 -4.79 -10.54
C THR A 33 -8.88 -3.81 -11.53
N PRO A 34 -9.10 -2.49 -11.38
CA PRO A 34 -8.56 -1.50 -12.31
C PRO A 34 -7.03 -1.38 -12.16
N THR A 35 -6.35 -1.11 -13.27
CA THR A 35 -4.90 -0.85 -13.30
C THR A 35 -4.61 0.55 -12.72
N THR A 36 -4.33 0.58 -11.42
CA THR A 36 -4.00 1.79 -10.67
C THR A 36 -2.85 1.50 -9.71
N PHE A 37 -2.04 2.50 -9.38
CA PHE A 37 -1.02 2.37 -8.34
C PHE A 37 -1.58 2.68 -6.96
N SER A 38 -1.41 1.73 -6.05
CA SER A 38 -1.55 1.92 -4.60
C SER A 38 -0.25 2.49 -4.05
N PRO A 39 -0.22 3.76 -3.61
CA PRO A 39 0.98 4.37 -3.05
C PRO A 39 1.20 3.92 -1.59
N LEU A 40 2.46 3.78 -1.19
CA LEU A 40 2.87 3.61 0.21
C LEU A 40 4.19 4.34 0.42
N ILE A 41 4.30 5.09 1.53
CA ILE A 41 5.55 5.73 1.94
C ILE A 41 5.92 5.28 3.34
N LEU A 42 7.12 4.75 3.50
CA LEU A 42 7.66 4.31 4.79
C LEU A 42 8.83 5.22 5.20
N PHE A 43 8.73 5.85 6.36
CA PHE A 43 9.75 6.75 6.88
C PHE A 43 10.59 6.05 7.95
N TYR A 44 11.91 6.12 7.80
CA TYR A 44 12.86 5.53 8.73
C TYR A 44 13.87 6.59 9.19
N PRO A 45 13.93 6.89 10.51
CA PRO A 45 14.99 7.75 11.04
C PRO A 45 16.34 7.04 10.96
N MET A 46 17.42 7.82 10.81
CA MET A 46 18.76 7.26 10.89
C MET A 46 19.01 6.75 12.31
N ARG A 47 19.30 5.45 12.44
CA ARG A 47 19.62 4.82 13.74
C ARG A 47 21.07 4.36 13.86
N ASN A 48 21.77 4.20 12.74
CA ASN A 48 23.12 3.64 12.71
C ASN A 48 24.06 4.54 11.90
N THR A 49 24.87 5.36 12.56
CA THR A 49 25.78 6.34 11.92
C THR A 49 26.83 5.73 10.99
N HIS A 50 26.98 4.42 10.96
CA HIS A 50 27.98 3.73 10.14
C HIS A 50 27.53 3.42 8.70
N LEU A 51 26.22 3.41 8.41
CA LEU A 51 25.70 3.16 7.06
C LEU A 51 25.51 4.47 6.30
N LYS A 52 26.27 4.67 5.21
CA LYS A 52 26.10 5.82 4.30
C LYS A 52 24.97 5.55 3.30
N GLY A 53 24.36 6.60 2.75
CA GLY A 53 23.24 6.50 1.81
C GLY A 53 23.48 5.54 0.63
N ALA A 54 24.68 5.54 0.05
CA ALA A 54 25.03 4.62 -1.04
C ALA A 54 25.00 3.14 -0.62
N GLN A 55 25.40 2.82 0.62
CA GLN A 55 25.34 1.45 1.14
C GLN A 55 23.91 0.99 1.36
N ILE A 56 23.02 1.90 1.82
CA ILE A 56 21.59 1.63 1.97
C ILE A 56 20.97 1.32 0.61
N SER A 57 21.27 2.14 -0.42
CA SER A 57 20.75 1.94 -1.77
C SER A 57 21.18 0.59 -2.35
N THR A 58 22.47 0.25 -2.26
CA THR A 58 22.98 -1.06 -2.70
C THR A 58 22.29 -2.21 -1.99
N GLN A 59 22.20 -2.18 -0.65
CA GLN A 59 21.56 -3.23 0.14
C GLN A 59 20.07 -3.39 -0.22
N LEU A 60 19.35 -2.29 -0.44
CA LEU A 60 17.94 -2.32 -0.84
C LEU A 60 17.76 -2.92 -2.24
N LYS A 61 18.60 -2.53 -3.21
CA LYS A 61 18.57 -3.07 -4.58
C LYS A 61 18.88 -4.57 -4.61
N GLU A 62 19.92 -5.01 -3.93
CA GLU A 62 20.30 -6.44 -3.87
C GLU A 62 19.23 -7.29 -3.18
N SER A 63 18.69 -6.82 -2.07
CA SER A 63 17.63 -7.54 -1.35
C SER A 63 16.30 -7.54 -2.11
N LEU A 64 16.00 -6.49 -2.87
CA LEU A 64 14.84 -6.46 -3.75
C LEU A 64 15.00 -7.48 -4.88
N SER A 65 16.17 -7.53 -5.53
CA SER A 65 16.50 -8.50 -6.57
C SER A 65 16.27 -9.95 -6.09
N LYS A 66 16.78 -10.31 -4.90
CA LYS A 66 16.56 -11.63 -4.28
C LYS A 66 15.08 -11.91 -3.94
N THR A 67 14.34 -10.87 -3.57
CA THR A 67 12.91 -10.99 -3.27
C THR A 67 12.10 -11.31 -4.53
N LEU A 68 12.50 -10.72 -5.66
CA LEU A 68 11.86 -10.94 -6.95
C LEU A 68 12.08 -12.35 -7.50
N ASP A 69 13.09 -13.11 -7.06
CA ASP A 69 13.20 -14.53 -7.44
C ASP A 69 11.99 -15.35 -6.97
N HIS A 70 11.41 -14.99 -5.82
CA HIS A 70 10.25 -15.67 -5.24
C HIS A 70 8.93 -15.00 -5.61
N LEU A 71 8.97 -13.69 -5.87
CA LEU A 71 7.83 -12.86 -6.23
C LEU A 71 7.98 -12.30 -7.65
N TYR A 72 8.43 -13.15 -8.57
CA TYR A 72 8.76 -12.79 -9.94
C TYR A 72 7.64 -12.08 -10.73
N PRO A 73 6.32 -12.30 -10.47
CA PRO A 73 5.29 -11.52 -11.16
C PRO A 73 5.40 -10.01 -10.91
N PHE A 74 6.03 -9.57 -9.81
CA PHE A 74 6.24 -8.15 -9.51
C PHE A 74 7.21 -7.46 -10.48
N ALA A 75 8.07 -8.23 -11.15
CA ALA A 75 9.03 -7.72 -12.12
C ALA A 75 8.44 -7.63 -13.54
N GLY A 76 7.29 -8.28 -13.78
CA GLY A 76 6.72 -8.41 -15.12
C GLY A 76 5.79 -7.27 -15.54
N ARG A 77 5.15 -7.47 -16.69
CA ARG A 77 4.08 -6.62 -17.25
C ARG A 77 2.84 -7.44 -17.52
N VAL A 78 1.68 -6.78 -17.44
CA VAL A 78 0.40 -7.39 -17.80
C VAL A 78 0.33 -7.49 -19.32
N ARG A 79 -0.27 -8.57 -19.84
CA ARG A 79 -0.62 -8.72 -21.26
C ARG A 79 -2.07 -9.12 -21.38
N ASP A 80 -2.81 -8.38 -22.21
CA ASP A 80 -4.21 -8.64 -22.55
C ASP A 80 -5.15 -8.78 -21.34
N ASN A 81 -4.76 -8.23 -20.18
CA ASN A 81 -5.45 -8.43 -18.91
C ASN A 81 -5.53 -9.92 -18.44
N LEU A 82 -4.78 -10.84 -19.04
CA LEU A 82 -4.90 -12.28 -18.79
C LEU A 82 -3.69 -12.89 -18.09
N ILE A 83 -2.50 -12.39 -18.40
CA ILE A 83 -1.24 -12.93 -17.88
C ILE A 83 -0.29 -11.81 -17.49
N ILE A 84 0.72 -12.18 -16.70
CA ILE A 84 1.94 -11.41 -16.50
C ILE A 84 3.12 -12.19 -17.04
N ASN A 85 3.97 -11.53 -17.82
CA ASN A 85 5.20 -12.04 -18.42
C ASN A 85 6.27 -10.93 -18.42
N ASP A 86 7.32 -11.08 -19.24
CA ASP A 86 8.36 -10.06 -19.47
C ASP A 86 9.04 -9.61 -18.15
N TYR A 87 9.44 -10.60 -17.34
CA TYR A 87 10.00 -10.41 -16.01
C TYR A 87 11.37 -9.71 -16.00
N ASP A 88 12.06 -9.68 -17.15
CA ASP A 88 13.31 -8.96 -17.35
C ASP A 88 13.13 -7.43 -17.44
N GLU A 89 11.90 -6.95 -17.65
CA GLU A 89 11.60 -5.53 -17.55
C GLU A 89 11.75 -4.97 -16.12
N GLY A 90 11.72 -5.84 -15.10
CA GLY A 90 12.06 -5.50 -13.73
C GLY A 90 11.19 -4.46 -13.04
N VAL A 91 11.67 -4.02 -11.88
CA VAL A 91 11.06 -3.00 -11.02
C VAL A 91 11.84 -1.68 -11.15
N PRO A 92 11.21 -0.58 -11.62
CA PRO A 92 11.83 0.73 -11.60
C PRO A 92 12.23 1.15 -10.19
N TYR A 93 13.46 1.65 -10.06
CA TYR A 93 14.06 2.10 -8.81
C TYR A 93 14.65 3.50 -8.99
N ILE A 94 14.15 4.47 -8.24
CA ILE A 94 14.59 5.86 -8.29
C ILE A 94 15.29 6.20 -6.99
N GLU A 95 16.48 6.77 -7.06
CA GLU A 95 17.16 7.34 -5.90
C GLU A 95 17.04 8.87 -5.94
N THR A 96 16.69 9.48 -4.81
CA THR A 96 16.56 10.93 -4.67
C THR A 96 17.24 11.44 -3.40
N ARG A 97 17.58 12.72 -3.41
CA ARG A 97 18.05 13.49 -2.25
C ARG A 97 16.99 14.49 -1.83
N VAL A 98 16.75 14.60 -0.53
CA VAL A 98 15.83 15.58 0.06
C VAL A 98 16.64 16.55 0.91
N ASN A 99 16.65 17.82 0.54
CA ASN A 99 17.47 18.87 1.17
C ASN A 99 16.90 19.39 2.51
N THR A 100 16.49 18.49 3.39
CA THR A 100 15.98 18.80 4.72
C THR A 100 16.20 17.62 5.67
N HIS A 101 15.98 17.84 6.97
CA HIS A 101 15.96 16.78 7.97
C HIS A 101 14.62 16.05 7.96
N LEU A 102 14.64 14.73 8.11
CA LEU A 102 13.42 13.91 8.14
C LEU A 102 12.42 14.36 9.21
N PHE A 103 12.91 14.76 10.40
CA PHE A 103 12.02 15.23 11.47
C PHE A 103 11.31 16.52 11.10
N GLU A 104 12.01 17.47 10.47
CA GLU A 104 11.43 18.72 9.97
C GLU A 104 10.38 18.45 8.89
N PHE A 105 10.69 17.55 7.95
CA PHE A 105 9.75 17.12 6.92
C PHE A 105 8.45 16.53 7.49
N LEU A 106 8.54 15.74 8.56
CA LEU A 106 7.38 15.05 9.15
C LEU A 106 6.47 15.91 10.04
N GLN A 107 6.88 17.13 10.40
CA GLN A 107 6.06 17.98 11.27
C GLN A 107 4.74 18.38 10.62
N ASN A 108 4.76 18.76 9.34
CA ASN A 108 3.56 19.10 8.58
C ASN A 108 3.82 19.02 7.07
N PRO A 109 4.09 17.83 6.50
CA PRO A 109 4.38 17.74 5.08
C PRO A 109 3.11 18.06 4.28
N PRO A 110 3.12 19.06 3.37
CA PRO A 110 2.07 19.20 2.36
C PRO A 110 1.97 17.92 1.52
N MET A 111 0.75 17.59 1.08
CA MET A 111 0.50 16.36 0.33
C MET A 111 1.36 16.29 -0.95
N GLU A 112 1.57 17.43 -1.59
CA GLU A 112 2.36 17.58 -2.81
C GLU A 112 3.82 17.17 -2.61
N LEU A 113 4.38 17.33 -1.40
CA LEU A 113 5.73 16.85 -1.08
C LEU A 113 5.76 15.34 -0.80
N LEU A 114 4.67 14.78 -0.25
CA LEU A 114 4.54 13.33 -0.09
C LEU A 114 4.45 12.64 -1.46
N ASP A 115 3.70 13.24 -2.39
CA ASP A 115 3.55 12.72 -3.75
C ASP A 115 4.88 12.73 -4.50
N GLN A 116 5.72 13.74 -4.28
CA GLN A 116 7.08 13.79 -4.81
C GLN A 116 8.02 12.73 -4.22
N CYS A 117 7.68 12.10 -3.09
CA CYS A 117 8.42 10.96 -2.54
C CYS A 117 8.08 9.63 -3.23
N LEU A 118 7.14 9.61 -4.18
CA LEU A 118 6.71 8.43 -4.92
C LEU A 118 7.32 8.38 -6.33
N PRO A 119 7.59 7.18 -6.88
CA PRO A 119 8.17 7.04 -8.22
C PRO A 119 7.20 7.43 -9.35
N TYR A 120 5.90 7.40 -9.09
CA TYR A 120 4.84 7.79 -10.01
C TYR A 120 3.78 8.62 -9.28
N PRO A 121 3.02 9.46 -10.00
CA PRO A 121 1.86 10.13 -9.43
C PRO A 121 0.92 9.11 -8.79
N PRO A 122 0.52 9.30 -7.52
CA PRO A 122 -0.37 8.36 -6.85
C PRO A 122 -1.69 8.24 -7.60
N LEU A 123 -2.20 7.02 -7.72
CA LEU A 123 -3.57 6.77 -8.19
C LEU A 123 -3.84 7.24 -9.62
N SER A 124 -2.79 7.48 -10.41
CA SER A 124 -2.90 7.68 -11.85
C SER A 124 -3.54 6.42 -12.46
N TYR A 125 -4.67 6.59 -13.14
CA TYR A 125 -5.21 5.54 -14.01
C TYR A 125 -4.24 5.31 -15.16
N GLN A 126 -3.88 4.06 -15.40
CA GLN A 126 -2.95 3.69 -16.46
C GLN A 126 -3.74 3.02 -17.59
N PRO A 127 -4.11 3.76 -18.67
CA PRO A 127 -4.98 3.23 -19.72
C PRO A 127 -4.32 2.08 -20.51
N ASN A 128 -2.99 2.07 -20.60
CA ASN A 128 -2.22 1.02 -21.28
C ASN A 128 -1.58 0.12 -20.23
N SER A 129 -2.27 -0.93 -19.78
CA SER A 129 -1.75 -1.89 -18.77
C SER A 129 -0.43 -2.54 -19.15
N ASP A 130 -0.15 -2.60 -20.44
CA ASP A 130 0.89 -3.45 -21.00
C ASP A 130 2.30 -2.92 -20.75
N GLN A 131 2.47 -1.66 -20.41
CA GLN A 131 3.79 -1.10 -20.06
C GLN A 131 3.90 -0.75 -18.58
N VAL A 132 2.87 -1.05 -17.80
CA VAL A 132 2.79 -0.63 -16.40
C VAL A 132 3.55 -1.64 -15.54
N PRO A 133 4.57 -1.21 -14.79
CA PRO A 133 5.26 -2.08 -13.87
C PRO A 133 4.33 -2.51 -12.74
N GLN A 134 4.48 -3.74 -12.24
CA GLN A 134 3.66 -4.18 -11.10
C GLN A 134 4.09 -3.52 -9.78
N ALA A 135 5.36 -3.15 -9.66
CA ALA A 135 5.87 -2.38 -8.54
C ALA A 135 6.91 -1.36 -9.02
N ALA A 136 7.00 -0.24 -8.32
CA ALA A 136 8.08 0.72 -8.45
C ALA A 136 8.47 1.27 -7.08
N VAL A 137 9.75 1.64 -6.96
CA VAL A 137 10.37 2.06 -5.70
C VAL A 137 11.06 3.41 -5.90
N GLN A 138 10.91 4.30 -4.93
CA GLN A 138 11.71 5.50 -4.78
C GLN A 138 12.35 5.55 -3.41
N LEU A 139 13.68 5.55 -3.36
CA LEU A 139 14.45 5.79 -2.15
C LEU A 139 14.77 7.28 -2.04
N ASN A 140 14.21 7.94 -1.04
CA ASN A 140 14.46 9.35 -0.76
C ASN A 140 15.38 9.47 0.45
N ILE A 141 16.59 10.00 0.27
CA ILE A 141 17.60 10.15 1.31
C ILE A 141 17.64 11.60 1.78
N PHE A 142 17.34 11.82 3.06
CA PHE A 142 17.36 13.14 3.71
C PHE A 142 18.78 13.52 4.13
N ASP A 143 19.06 14.82 4.29
CA ASP A 143 20.37 15.32 4.71
C ASP A 143 20.82 14.77 6.07
N CYS A 144 19.85 14.46 6.94
CA CYS A 144 20.10 13.84 8.24
C CYS A 144 20.38 12.33 8.17
N GLY A 145 20.46 11.75 6.98
CA GLY A 145 20.60 10.31 6.73
C GLY A 145 19.32 9.49 6.90
N GLY A 146 18.22 10.10 7.39
CA GLY A 146 16.91 9.46 7.41
C GLY A 146 16.46 9.13 5.98
N ILE A 147 15.54 8.17 5.83
CA ILE A 147 15.04 7.78 4.51
C ILE A 147 13.51 7.77 4.47
N ALA A 148 12.95 8.05 3.29
CA ALA A 148 11.58 7.70 2.93
C ALA A 148 11.61 6.72 1.76
N LEU A 149 10.99 5.56 1.95
CA LEU A 149 10.83 4.54 0.93
C LEU A 149 9.43 4.65 0.33
N GLY A 150 9.34 5.29 -0.84
CA GLY A 150 8.12 5.43 -1.63
C GLY A 150 7.91 4.21 -2.52
N LEU A 151 6.68 3.73 -2.59
CA LEU A 151 6.28 2.53 -3.30
C LEU A 151 5.02 2.81 -4.09
N CYS A 152 5.00 2.43 -5.36
CA CYS A 152 3.80 2.36 -6.17
C CYS A 152 3.56 0.90 -6.53
N LEU A 153 2.53 0.29 -5.94
CA LEU A 153 2.18 -1.11 -6.16
C LEU A 153 0.92 -1.20 -7.01
N SER A 154 1.02 -1.85 -8.16
CA SER A 154 -0.11 -2.06 -9.06
C SER A 154 -1.20 -2.83 -8.35
N HIS A 155 -2.37 -2.23 -8.16
CA HIS A 155 -3.52 -2.92 -7.58
C HIS A 155 -3.98 -4.09 -8.47
N LYS A 156 -3.43 -4.24 -9.69
CA LYS A 156 -3.82 -5.28 -10.63
C LYS A 156 -3.66 -6.70 -10.10
N ILE A 157 -2.59 -6.98 -9.36
CA ILE A 157 -2.37 -8.27 -8.68
C ILE A 157 -1.96 -8.11 -7.20
N ILE A 158 -1.94 -6.88 -6.69
CA ILE A 158 -1.41 -6.58 -5.35
C ILE A 158 -2.52 -5.95 -4.48
N ASP A 159 -3.28 -6.80 -3.79
CA ASP A 159 -4.10 -6.34 -2.66
C ASP A 159 -3.23 -6.02 -1.43
N GLY A 160 -3.84 -5.47 -0.37
CA GLY A 160 -3.12 -5.10 0.85
C GLY A 160 -2.40 -6.27 1.54
N ALA A 161 -2.90 -7.52 1.40
CA ALA A 161 -2.24 -8.68 1.98
C ALA A 161 -1.01 -9.09 1.15
N THR A 162 -1.14 -9.10 -0.18
CA THR A 162 -0.03 -9.32 -1.11
C THR A 162 1.06 -8.27 -0.92
N ALA A 163 0.70 -6.99 -0.81
CA ALA A 163 1.65 -5.90 -0.52
C ALA A 163 2.39 -6.11 0.80
N SER A 164 1.66 -6.51 1.86
CA SER A 164 2.28 -6.79 3.16
C SER A 164 3.23 -7.99 3.09
N GLY A 165 2.86 -9.04 2.35
CA GLY A 165 3.71 -10.21 2.09
C GLY A 165 5.02 -9.80 1.41
N PHE A 166 4.93 -9.04 0.31
CA PHE A 166 6.09 -8.49 -0.40
C PHE A 166 7.02 -7.69 0.52
N LEU A 167 6.49 -6.75 1.29
CA LEU A 167 7.29 -5.92 2.19
C LEU A 167 7.96 -6.72 3.31
N ARG A 168 7.29 -7.76 3.83
CA ARG A 168 7.90 -8.64 4.84
C ARG A 168 9.04 -9.45 4.24
N SER A 169 8.84 -10.04 3.06
CA SER A 169 9.88 -10.80 2.36
C SER A 169 11.07 -9.92 2.02
N TRP A 170 10.83 -8.72 1.49
CA TRP A 170 11.90 -7.79 1.16
C TRP A 170 12.68 -7.33 2.39
N ALA A 171 11.98 -6.95 3.47
CA ALA A 171 12.64 -6.55 4.70
C ALA A 171 13.44 -7.70 5.35
N ALA A 172 12.97 -8.94 5.26
CA ALA A 172 13.68 -10.13 5.74
C ALA A 172 14.98 -10.36 4.93
N ASN A 173 14.88 -10.34 3.60
CA ASN A 173 16.03 -10.44 2.70
C ASN A 173 17.05 -9.32 2.91
N SER A 174 16.58 -8.10 3.20
CA SER A 174 17.45 -6.95 3.49
C SER A 174 18.25 -7.13 4.79
N ARG A 175 17.65 -7.72 5.83
CA ARG A 175 18.32 -7.99 7.11
C ARG A 175 19.24 -9.21 7.11
N GLY A 176 19.20 -10.05 6.08
CA GLY A 176 19.86 -11.35 6.09
C GLY A 176 19.30 -12.33 7.13
N ALA A 177 18.06 -12.10 7.59
CA ALA A 177 17.43 -12.85 8.67
C ALA A 177 16.06 -13.42 8.26
N CYS A 178 15.76 -14.65 8.70
CA CYS A 178 14.41 -15.20 8.67
C CYS A 178 13.55 -14.55 9.77
N HIS A 179 12.57 -13.76 9.33
CA HIS A 179 11.45 -13.13 10.06
C HIS A 179 11.73 -12.21 11.28
N GLU A 180 11.28 -10.95 11.13
CA GLU A 180 10.41 -10.25 12.09
C GLU A 180 9.84 -8.96 11.45
N ALA A 181 8.64 -8.55 11.84
CA ALA A 181 7.84 -7.54 11.14
C ALA A 181 7.84 -6.18 11.83
N VAL A 182 7.86 -5.10 11.05
CA VAL A 182 7.70 -3.71 11.53
C VAL A 182 6.37 -3.13 11.02
N THR A 183 5.75 -2.30 11.86
CA THR A 183 4.39 -1.77 11.80
C THR A 183 4.19 -0.66 10.76
N TYR A 184 3.05 -0.69 10.07
CA TYR A 184 2.67 0.19 8.96
C TYR A 184 1.90 1.44 9.40
N LYS A 185 2.13 2.59 8.74
CA LYS A 185 1.20 3.73 8.68
C LYS A 185 0.80 3.91 7.21
N ASN A 186 -0.49 3.73 6.91
CA ASN A 186 -1.03 3.84 5.56
C ASN A 186 -1.72 5.20 5.37
N ILE A 187 -1.59 5.78 4.18
CA ILE A 187 -2.42 6.88 3.69
C ILE A 187 -2.90 6.45 2.31
N TRP A 188 -4.20 6.58 2.07
CA TRP A 188 -4.87 6.30 0.79
C TRP A 188 -5.49 7.62 0.28
N PHE A 189 -6.01 7.64 -0.96
CA PHE A 189 -6.97 8.60 -1.58
C PHE A 189 -6.48 9.43 -2.79
N ARG A 190 -7.45 9.61 -3.71
CA ARG A 190 -7.44 9.98 -5.14
C ARG A 190 -7.23 11.48 -5.39
N GLU A 191 -6.78 11.82 -6.60
CA GLU A 191 -6.91 13.18 -7.14
C GLU A 191 -8.40 13.55 -7.31
N ALA A 192 -8.87 14.37 -6.40
CA ALA A 192 -10.03 15.25 -6.47
C ALA A 192 -9.63 16.53 -5.74
N ASN A 193 -10.39 17.63 -5.84
CA ASN A 193 -10.24 18.80 -4.96
C ASN A 193 -10.63 18.44 -3.51
N SER A 194 -9.86 17.54 -2.91
CA SER A 194 -10.11 16.89 -1.64
C SER A 194 -8.91 17.14 -0.73
N LYS A 195 -9.19 17.42 0.54
CA LYS A 195 -8.15 17.57 1.56
C LYS A 195 -8.08 16.29 2.37
N THR A 196 -6.95 15.59 2.30
CA THR A 196 -6.71 14.42 3.14
C THR A 196 -6.25 14.86 4.53
N ARG A 197 -6.83 14.27 5.58
CA ARG A 197 -6.40 14.46 6.97
C ARG A 197 -6.24 13.13 7.67
N ARG A 198 -5.23 13.02 8.53
CA ARG A 198 -4.99 11.84 9.37
C ARG A 198 -5.64 12.02 10.73
N PHE A 199 -6.69 11.23 10.99
CA PHE A 199 -7.32 11.13 12.30
C PHE A 199 -6.70 9.97 13.08
N VAL A 200 -6.25 10.24 14.31
CA VAL A 200 -5.61 9.24 15.18
C VAL A 200 -6.51 8.98 16.37
N PHE A 201 -6.92 7.72 16.53
CA PHE A 201 -7.71 7.25 17.67
C PHE A 201 -6.81 6.44 18.58
N ASP A 202 -6.57 6.95 19.79
CA ASP A 202 -5.79 6.23 20.79
C ASP A 202 -6.61 5.10 21.44
N ALA A 203 -5.96 4.35 22.35
CA ALA A 203 -6.60 3.22 23.03
C ALA A 203 -7.82 3.65 23.86
N LYS A 204 -7.79 4.85 24.46
CA LYS A 204 -8.89 5.37 25.28
C LYS A 204 -10.09 5.75 24.42
N ALA A 205 -9.87 6.45 23.31
CA ALA A 205 -10.89 6.79 22.33
C ALA A 205 -11.55 5.53 21.75
N ILE A 206 -10.74 4.53 21.37
CA ILE A 206 -11.25 3.24 20.88
C ILE A 206 -12.09 2.54 21.95
N ALA A 207 -11.67 2.54 23.21
CA ALA A 207 -12.43 1.92 24.29
C ALA A 207 -13.79 2.62 24.50
N SER A 208 -13.83 3.96 24.46
CA SER A 208 -15.08 4.74 24.53
C SER A 208 -16.02 4.37 23.39
N LEU A 209 -15.54 4.43 22.14
CA LEU A 209 -16.33 4.10 20.96
C LEU A 209 -16.87 2.67 21.01
N ARG A 210 -16.07 1.70 21.45
CA ARG A 210 -16.53 0.32 21.63
C ARG A 210 -17.62 0.20 22.69
N SER A 211 -17.57 0.99 23.76
CA SER A 211 -18.61 0.99 24.79
C SER A 211 -19.92 1.58 24.26
N GLU A 212 -19.84 2.69 23.53
CA GLU A 212 -20.99 3.38 22.94
C GLU A 212 -21.67 2.59 21.82
N CYS A 213 -20.90 1.79 21.07
CA CYS A 213 -21.44 0.95 19.99
C CYS A 213 -22.04 -0.38 20.48
N LYS A 214 -22.06 -0.66 21.78
CA LYS A 214 -22.71 -1.88 22.30
C LYS A 214 -24.21 -1.79 22.07
N GLY A 215 -24.79 -2.86 21.56
CA GLY A 215 -26.23 -2.98 21.37
C GLY A 215 -26.67 -4.44 21.40
N GLU A 216 -27.97 -4.66 21.27
CA GLU A 216 -28.56 -6.01 21.33
C GLU A 216 -27.95 -6.97 20.29
N ARG A 217 -27.70 -6.48 19.06
CA ARG A 217 -27.13 -7.28 17.97
C ARG A 217 -25.62 -7.45 18.06
N VAL A 218 -24.91 -6.54 18.73
CA VAL A 218 -23.45 -6.53 18.85
C VAL A 218 -23.07 -6.19 20.29
N SER A 219 -23.00 -7.22 21.13
CA SER A 219 -22.72 -7.07 22.56
C SER A 219 -21.25 -6.72 22.86
N ASN A 220 -20.33 -7.09 21.97
CA ASN A 220 -18.90 -6.81 22.09
C ASN A 220 -18.31 -6.37 20.75
N PRO A 221 -18.53 -5.11 20.33
CA PRO A 221 -18.02 -4.62 19.06
C PRO A 221 -16.49 -4.63 19.05
N THR A 222 -15.92 -5.04 17.93
CA THR A 222 -14.50 -4.97 17.63
C THR A 222 -14.06 -3.52 17.42
N ARG A 223 -12.73 -3.30 17.42
CA ARG A 223 -12.15 -1.98 17.10
C ARG A 223 -12.59 -1.47 15.72
N ILE A 224 -12.62 -2.36 14.73
CA ILE A 224 -12.97 -2.00 13.35
C ILE A 224 -14.44 -1.63 13.26
N GLU A 225 -15.35 -2.41 13.83
CA GLU A 225 -16.78 -2.10 13.84
C GLU A 225 -17.06 -0.74 14.49
N ALA A 226 -16.50 -0.49 15.67
CA ALA A 226 -16.71 0.77 16.39
C ALA A 226 -16.17 1.99 15.61
N LEU A 227 -14.95 1.90 15.06
CA LEU A 227 -14.38 3.00 14.27
C LEU A 227 -15.13 3.22 12.95
N SER A 228 -15.49 2.16 12.24
CA SER A 228 -16.22 2.25 10.99
C SER A 228 -17.62 2.83 11.18
N ALA A 229 -18.32 2.43 12.25
CA ALA A 229 -19.63 3.00 12.61
C ALA A 229 -19.50 4.49 12.95
N PHE A 230 -18.49 4.86 13.75
CA PHE A 230 -18.23 6.27 14.09
C PHE A 230 -17.91 7.13 12.86
N ILE A 231 -17.06 6.64 11.95
CA ILE A 231 -16.71 7.34 10.72
C ILE A 231 -17.94 7.48 9.82
N LEU A 232 -18.72 6.42 9.65
CA LEU A 232 -19.96 6.47 8.86
C LEU A 232 -20.93 7.51 9.44
N LYS A 233 -21.18 7.47 10.76
CA LYS A 233 -22.03 8.45 11.45
C LYS A 233 -21.52 9.89 11.24
N SER A 234 -20.22 10.11 11.36
CA SER A 234 -19.60 11.42 11.17
C SER A 234 -19.75 11.91 9.72
N ALA A 235 -19.54 11.02 8.74
CA ALA A 235 -19.72 11.32 7.32
C ALA A 235 -21.19 11.64 6.99
N MET A 236 -22.14 10.89 7.56
CA MET A 236 -23.56 11.15 7.43
C MET A 236 -23.93 12.56 7.92
N LEU A 237 -23.52 12.90 9.15
CA LEU A 237 -23.77 14.22 9.73
C LEU A 237 -23.16 15.37 8.90
N ALA A 238 -21.99 15.14 8.28
CA ALA A 238 -21.33 16.13 7.44
C ALA A 238 -21.98 16.28 6.04
N SER A 239 -22.75 15.29 5.58
CA SER A 239 -23.09 15.14 4.15
C SER A 239 -24.19 16.04 3.58
N ARG A 240 -24.78 16.98 4.34
CA ARG A 240 -25.96 17.78 3.92
C ARG A 240 -27.08 16.96 3.26
N SER A 241 -27.19 15.68 3.64
CA SER A 241 -28.11 14.71 3.05
C SER A 241 -29.56 14.99 3.43
N THR A 242 -30.48 14.65 2.54
CA THR A 242 -31.93 14.74 2.82
C THR A 242 -32.41 13.54 3.66
N ALA A 243 -33.60 13.66 4.24
CA ALA A 243 -34.22 12.62 5.06
C ALA A 243 -34.35 11.26 4.36
N ASN A 244 -34.33 11.20 3.02
CA ASN A 244 -34.45 9.94 2.26
C ASN A 244 -33.11 9.35 1.81
N SER A 245 -31.98 9.84 2.36
CA SER A 245 -30.66 9.40 1.92
C SER A 245 -30.30 8.04 2.49
N ARG A 246 -29.75 7.18 1.62
CA ARG A 246 -29.18 5.88 1.99
C ARG A 246 -27.66 5.96 1.99
N PHE A 247 -27.07 5.55 3.09
CA PHE A 247 -25.63 5.48 3.26
C PHE A 247 -25.17 4.03 3.19
N VAL A 248 -24.12 3.77 2.42
CA VAL A 248 -23.54 2.44 2.28
C VAL A 248 -22.07 2.50 2.66
N LEU A 249 -21.67 1.63 3.57
CA LEU A 249 -20.30 1.42 3.97
C LEU A 249 -19.80 0.11 3.37
N HIS A 250 -18.75 0.18 2.57
CA HIS A 250 -18.05 -0.98 2.04
C HIS A 250 -16.72 -1.18 2.77
N GLN A 251 -16.44 -2.42 3.16
CA GLN A 251 -15.15 -2.82 3.73
C GLN A 251 -14.56 -3.96 2.92
N ALA A 252 -13.36 -3.78 2.39
CA ALA A 252 -12.63 -4.86 1.74
C ALA A 252 -12.15 -5.88 2.78
N VAL A 253 -12.52 -7.15 2.62
CA VAL A 253 -12.20 -8.24 3.53
C VAL A 253 -11.34 -9.27 2.81
N ASN A 254 -10.21 -9.65 3.41
CA ASN A 254 -9.30 -10.65 2.87
C ASN A 254 -9.94 -12.05 2.87
N LEU A 255 -10.10 -12.64 1.69
CA LEU A 255 -10.73 -13.94 1.49
C LEU A 255 -9.83 -15.14 1.80
N ARG A 256 -8.50 -14.97 1.86
CA ARG A 256 -7.56 -16.11 2.00
C ARG A 256 -7.87 -17.02 3.18
N ARG A 257 -8.39 -16.45 4.27
CA ARG A 257 -8.77 -17.19 5.49
C ARG A 257 -10.20 -17.75 5.46
N LEU A 258 -11.00 -17.35 4.48
CA LEU A 258 -12.42 -17.67 4.34
C LEU A 258 -12.69 -18.73 3.25
N THR A 259 -11.69 -19.08 2.44
CA THR A 259 -11.81 -20.16 1.44
C THR A 259 -11.69 -21.54 2.06
N GLU A 260 -12.25 -22.55 1.39
CA GLU A 260 -12.06 -23.97 1.69
C GLU A 260 -11.50 -24.69 0.45
N PRO A 261 -10.25 -25.21 0.49
CA PRO A 261 -9.28 -25.09 1.59
C PRO A 261 -8.79 -23.64 1.79
N ARG A 262 -8.26 -23.36 2.99
CA ARG A 262 -7.68 -22.04 3.31
C ARG A 262 -6.47 -21.76 2.43
N LEU A 263 -6.40 -20.58 1.84
CA LEU A 263 -5.25 -20.14 1.07
C LEU A 263 -4.14 -19.61 1.99
N SER A 264 -2.90 -19.77 1.55
CA SER A 264 -1.73 -19.21 2.22
C SER A 264 -1.84 -17.68 2.29
N THR A 265 -1.34 -17.08 3.38
CA THR A 265 -1.24 -15.61 3.48
C THR A 265 -0.29 -15.00 2.44
N TYR A 266 0.57 -15.83 1.82
CA TYR A 266 1.51 -15.42 0.77
C TYR A 266 0.99 -15.66 -0.65
N THR A 267 -0.25 -16.12 -0.82
CA THR A 267 -0.86 -16.24 -2.15
C THR A 267 -0.97 -14.85 -2.79
N VAL A 268 -0.33 -14.68 -3.95
CA VAL A 268 -0.33 -13.44 -4.75
C VAL A 268 -1.66 -13.28 -5.49
N GLY A 269 -2.11 -12.03 -5.64
CA GLY A 269 -3.37 -11.67 -6.29
C GLY A 269 -4.28 -10.82 -5.41
N ASN A 270 -5.38 -10.36 -6.00
CA ASN A 270 -6.50 -9.71 -5.34
C ASN A 270 -7.48 -10.77 -4.85
N LEU A 271 -7.44 -11.05 -3.55
CA LEU A 271 -8.34 -12.00 -2.90
C LEU A 271 -9.09 -11.28 -1.79
N PHE A 272 -9.96 -10.36 -2.18
CA PHE A 272 -10.85 -9.63 -1.28
C PHE A 272 -12.26 -9.51 -1.86
N LEU A 273 -13.25 -9.36 -0.98
CA LEU A 273 -14.62 -8.93 -1.34
C LEU A 273 -15.05 -7.77 -0.44
N PHE A 274 -16.05 -7.03 -0.88
CA PHE A 274 -16.65 -5.97 -0.09
C PHE A 274 -17.76 -6.51 0.80
N ALA A 275 -17.53 -6.49 2.12
CA ALA A 275 -18.60 -6.56 3.09
C ALA A 275 -19.31 -5.19 3.11
N SER A 276 -20.63 -5.21 2.91
CA SER A 276 -21.40 -3.98 2.72
C SER A 276 -22.47 -3.85 3.80
N ALA A 277 -22.54 -2.68 4.43
CA ALA A 277 -23.61 -2.32 5.36
C ALA A 277 -24.35 -1.10 4.82
N ALA A 278 -25.68 -1.14 4.84
CA ALA A 278 -26.51 -0.02 4.41
C ALA A 278 -27.32 0.52 5.59
N TYR A 279 -27.42 1.84 5.66
CA TYR A 279 -28.22 2.56 6.63
C TYR A 279 -29.12 3.56 5.91
N ASN A 280 -30.43 3.44 6.13
CA ASN A 280 -31.39 4.43 5.68
C ASN A 280 -31.62 5.43 6.81
N MET A 281 -31.56 6.72 6.51
CA MET A 281 -32.13 7.72 7.42
C MET A 281 -33.64 7.53 7.37
N GLU A 282 -34.26 6.94 8.39
CA GLU A 282 -35.72 7.00 8.56
C GLU A 282 -36.00 7.90 9.76
N HIS A 283 -36.83 8.94 9.52
CA HIS A 283 -37.39 9.89 10.48
C HIS A 283 -36.71 9.94 11.86
N ALA A 284 -35.53 10.59 11.93
CA ALA A 284 -35.14 11.28 13.15
C ALA A 284 -35.96 12.58 13.23
N ALA A 285 -37.21 12.46 13.65
CA ALA A 285 -38.08 13.55 14.06
C ALA A 285 -38.71 13.17 15.41
#